data_AF-A0A210QRP3-F1
#
_entry.id   AF-A0A210QRP3-F1
#
_cell.length_a   1.000
_cell.length_b   1.000
_cell.length_c   1.000
_cell.angle_alpha   90.00
_cell.angle_beta   90.00
_cell.angle_gamma   90.00
#
_symmetry.space_group_name_H-M   'P 1'
#
loop_
_entity.id
_entity.type
_entity.pdbx_description
1 polymer ?
#
loop_
_entity_poly.entity_id
_entity_poly.type
_entity_poly.pdbx_seq_one_letter_code
_entity_poly.pdbx_strand_id
1 'polypeptide(L)'
;MVKGVKSVDLTVLIDTSFNTVQSGFKFIIDGVQLVLGRLYDVRLAVANFHEVKFKLDQYIDEEDQLNALQNLSYRLQYGSRLAEGVHAVHTTIYNGSAGDRPGVQDVILVMLYTDDIIQESLEDSVAEAKSDGIHIIAVGIRTRSNHWQNILNMIVSEPLEDNQLIATSYEALLDMDKEIAEVIKRSIS
;
A
#
# COMPACT_ATOMS: atom_id res chain seq x y z
N MET A 1 11.91 -14.04 26.45
CA MET A 1 12.06 -13.71 25.02
C MET A 1 10.66 -13.44 24.48
N VAL A 2 10.31 -12.16 24.27
CA VAL A 2 9.06 -11.82 23.58
C VAL A 2 9.26 -12.21 22.13
N LYS A 3 8.35 -13.01 21.56
CA LYS A 3 8.41 -13.35 20.14
C LYS A 3 8.32 -12.06 19.31
N GLY A 4 9.43 -11.76 18.63
CA GLY A 4 9.57 -11.07 17.35
C GLY A 4 8.65 -9.89 17.07
N VAL A 5 8.98 -8.71 17.60
CA VAL A 5 8.54 -7.46 16.98
C VAL A 5 9.54 -7.18 15.85
N LYS A 6 9.07 -7.03 14.61
CA LYS A 6 9.91 -6.86 13.42
C LYS A 6 9.63 -5.53 12.73
N SER A 7 10.68 -4.91 12.24
CA SER A 7 10.66 -3.70 11.44
C SER A 7 10.09 -3.97 10.04
N VAL A 8 9.58 -2.94 9.37
CA VAL A 8 9.05 -3.02 8.01
C VAL A 8 9.31 -1.73 7.24
N ASP A 9 9.66 -1.86 5.97
CA ASP A 9 9.72 -0.74 5.02
C ASP A 9 8.44 -0.79 4.19
N LEU A 10 7.51 0.12 4.49
CA LEU A 10 6.14 0.07 4.04
C LEU A 10 5.86 1.20 3.05
N THR A 11 5.48 0.84 1.83
CA THR A 11 4.88 1.80 0.88
C THR A 11 3.37 1.64 0.85
N VAL A 12 2.65 2.73 1.08
CA VAL A 12 1.20 2.78 0.79
C VAL A 12 1.00 3.32 -0.62
N LEU A 13 0.46 2.48 -1.50
CA LEU A 13 0.17 2.83 -2.88
C LEU A 13 -1.34 3.07 -3.04
N ILE A 14 -1.72 4.35 -3.18
CA ILE A 14 -3.12 4.77 -3.12
C ILE A 14 -3.68 4.99 -4.52
N ASP A 15 -4.79 4.34 -4.84
CA ASP A 15 -5.57 4.62 -6.05
C ASP A 15 -6.25 6.00 -5.94
N THR A 16 -5.82 6.95 -6.76
CA THR A 16 -6.42 8.31 -6.86
C THR A 16 -7.18 8.53 -8.16
N SER A 17 -7.56 7.45 -8.87
CA SER A 17 -8.03 7.52 -10.26
C SER A 17 -9.48 7.98 -10.47
N PHE A 18 -10.29 7.99 -9.40
CA PHE A 18 -11.69 8.40 -9.46
C PHE A 18 -11.98 9.58 -8.55
N ASN A 19 -12.81 10.51 -9.02
CA ASN A 19 -13.20 11.71 -8.26
C ASN A 19 -13.89 11.38 -6.92
N THR A 20 -14.64 10.28 -6.86
CA THR A 20 -15.31 9.82 -5.64
C THR A 20 -14.32 9.45 -4.53
N VAL A 21 -13.07 9.12 -4.88
CA VAL A 21 -11.98 8.93 -3.92
C VAL A 21 -11.70 10.19 -3.13
N GLN A 22 -11.92 11.40 -3.67
CA GLN A 22 -11.69 12.64 -2.93
C GLN A 22 -12.46 12.67 -1.60
N SER A 23 -13.71 12.19 -1.59
CA SER A 23 -14.53 12.12 -0.38
C SER A 23 -14.07 11.05 0.61
N GLY A 24 -13.46 9.97 0.10
CA GLY A 24 -12.93 8.85 0.87
C GLY A 24 -11.47 9.01 1.30
N PHE A 25 -10.73 9.95 0.71
CA PHE A 25 -9.28 10.04 0.84
C PHE A 25 -8.86 10.22 2.30
N LYS A 26 -9.59 11.04 3.06
CA LYS A 26 -9.32 11.22 4.49
C LYS A 26 -9.49 9.90 5.27
N PHE A 27 -10.47 9.07 4.95
CA PHE A 27 -10.64 7.77 5.60
C PHE A 27 -9.52 6.78 5.25
N ILE A 28 -9.01 6.81 4.02
CA ILE A 28 -7.82 6.04 3.64
C ILE A 28 -6.63 6.46 4.51
N ILE A 29 -6.37 7.76 4.59
CA ILE A 29 -5.27 8.34 5.36
C ILE A 29 -5.40 8.03 6.87
N ASP A 30 -6.59 8.23 7.44
CA ASP A 30 -6.85 7.95 8.85
C ASP A 30 -6.76 6.44 9.15
N GLY A 31 -7.25 5.58 8.26
CA GLY A 31 -7.12 4.12 8.38
C GLY A 31 -5.66 3.66 8.34
N VAL A 32 -4.86 4.20 7.42
CA VAL A 32 -3.41 3.93 7.34
C VAL A 32 -2.72 4.38 8.64
N GLN A 33 -3.05 5.55 9.17
CA GLN A 33 -2.50 6.00 10.45
C GLN A 33 -2.81 5.02 11.59
N LEU A 34 -4.03 4.49 11.66
CA LEU A 34 -4.40 3.48 12.67
C LEU A 34 -3.61 2.18 12.49
N VAL A 35 -3.37 1.75 11.25
CA VAL A 35 -2.51 0.59 10.95
C VAL A 35 -1.08 0.82 11.43
N LEU A 36 -0.50 2.00 11.16
CA LEU A 36 0.86 2.34 11.58
C LEU A 36 1.02 2.25 13.10
N GLY A 37 0.03 2.72 13.88
CA GLY A 37 0.03 2.61 15.34
C GLY A 37 -0.01 1.16 15.89
N ARG A 38 -0.15 0.15 15.03
CA ARG A 38 -0.11 -1.28 15.39
C ARG A 38 1.14 -2.00 14.91
N LEU A 39 1.97 -1.32 14.12
CA LEU A 39 3.24 -1.80 13.63
C LEU A 39 4.37 -1.24 14.51
N TYR A 40 5.58 -1.69 14.29
CA TYR A 40 6.75 -1.25 15.05
C TYR A 40 7.90 -1.00 14.10
N ASP A 41 8.65 0.07 14.35
CA ASP A 41 9.83 0.44 13.56
C ASP A 41 9.56 0.44 12.04
N VAL A 42 8.60 1.27 11.64
CA VAL A 42 8.17 1.45 10.26
C VAL A 42 8.95 2.59 9.61
N ARG A 43 9.46 2.36 8.39
CA ARG A 43 9.75 3.45 7.46
C ARG A 43 8.62 3.52 6.45
N LEU A 44 7.98 4.68 6.36
CA LEU A 44 6.83 4.89 5.49
C LEU A 44 7.23 5.61 4.22
N ALA A 45 6.78 5.09 3.09
CA ALA A 45 6.69 5.82 1.84
C ALA A 45 5.23 5.85 1.37
N VAL A 46 4.88 6.85 0.57
CA VAL A 46 3.54 6.96 -0.02
C VAL A 46 3.66 7.30 -1.49
N ALA A 47 2.87 6.62 -2.31
CA ALA A 47 2.75 6.88 -3.73
C ALA A 47 1.29 6.75 -4.16
N ASN A 48 0.98 7.25 -5.36
CA ASN A 48 -0.19 6.85 -6.11
C ASN A 48 0.24 6.26 -7.46
N PHE A 49 -0.71 5.87 -8.31
CA PHE A 49 -0.42 5.22 -9.59
C PHE A 49 0.30 6.10 -10.62
N HIS A 50 0.62 7.36 -10.31
CA HIS A 50 1.29 8.28 -11.23
C HIS A 50 2.53 8.95 -10.64
N GLU A 51 2.63 9.08 -9.32
CA GLU A 51 3.75 9.78 -8.68
C GLU A 51 4.04 9.27 -7.27
N VAL A 52 5.33 9.30 -6.89
CA VAL A 52 5.79 9.12 -5.52
C VAL A 52 5.56 10.42 -4.75
N LYS A 53 4.95 10.33 -3.57
CA LYS A 53 4.65 11.48 -2.70
C LYS A 53 5.80 11.78 -1.75
N PHE A 54 6.33 10.75 -1.11
CA PHE A 54 7.55 10.80 -0.33
C PHE A 54 8.15 9.39 -0.16
N LYS A 55 9.45 9.35 0.10
CA LYS A 55 10.28 8.12 0.21
C LYS A 55 10.57 7.75 1.66
N LEU A 56 11.17 6.57 1.88
CA LEU A 56 11.42 5.97 3.20
C LEU A 56 12.39 6.77 4.07
N ASP A 57 13.27 7.58 3.47
CA ASP A 57 14.24 8.42 4.17
C ASP A 57 13.76 9.86 4.44
N GLN A 58 12.61 10.26 3.91
CA GLN A 58 12.18 11.65 3.96
C GLN A 58 11.65 12.05 5.34
N TYR A 59 10.99 11.12 6.03
CA TYR A 59 10.47 11.30 7.38
C TYR A 59 10.82 10.07 8.21
N ILE A 60 11.76 10.21 9.15
CA ILE A 60 12.29 9.07 9.91
C ILE A 60 11.49 8.83 11.17
N ASP A 61 11.20 9.88 11.94
CA ASP A 61 10.48 9.77 13.19
C ASP A 61 8.98 9.56 12.97
N GLU A 62 8.35 8.76 13.84
CA GLU A 62 6.93 8.39 13.72
C GLU A 62 6.02 9.64 13.63
N GLU A 63 6.27 10.65 14.46
CA GLU A 63 5.51 11.90 14.44
C GLU A 63 5.58 12.61 13.08
N ASP A 64 6.77 12.69 12.47
CA ASP A 64 6.97 13.31 11.17
C ASP A 64 6.31 12.50 10.04
N GLN A 65 6.39 11.17 10.11
CA GLN A 65 5.69 10.29 9.16
C GLN A 65 4.17 10.49 9.21
N LEU A 66 3.59 10.54 10.42
CA LEU A 66 2.16 10.75 10.61
C LEU A 66 1.74 12.16 10.17
N ASN A 67 2.52 13.18 10.48
CA ASN A 67 2.28 14.55 10.04
C ASN A 67 2.35 14.66 8.51
N ALA A 68 3.34 14.03 7.87
CA ALA A 68 3.46 14.01 6.41
C ALA A 68 2.27 13.30 5.75
N LEU A 69 1.85 12.16 6.30
CA LEU A 69 0.69 11.39 5.83
C LEU A 69 -0.60 12.22 5.93
N GLN A 70 -0.85 12.88 7.06
CA GLN A 70 -2.04 13.72 7.28
C GLN A 70 -2.09 14.97 6.39
N ASN A 71 -0.93 15.48 5.97
CA ASN A 71 -0.83 16.64 5.08
C ASN A 71 -0.92 16.29 3.58
N LEU A 72 -1.04 15.01 3.23
CA LEU A 72 -1.24 14.60 1.84
C LEU A 72 -2.52 15.21 1.29
N SER A 73 -2.40 15.82 0.12
CA SER A 73 -3.54 16.37 -0.61
C SER A 73 -3.95 15.42 -1.72
N TYR A 74 -5.25 15.12 -1.80
CA TYR A 74 -5.82 14.38 -2.91
C TYR A 74 -5.66 15.19 -4.21
N ARG A 75 -5.20 14.52 -5.27
CA ARG A 75 -5.18 15.05 -6.63
C ARG A 75 -5.75 14.00 -7.56
N LEU A 76 -6.86 14.33 -8.24
CA LEU A 76 -7.44 13.47 -9.25
C LEU A 76 -6.47 13.31 -10.42
N GLN A 77 -6.20 12.06 -10.77
CA GLN A 77 -5.37 11.70 -11.93
C GLN A 77 -6.07 10.57 -12.68
N TYR A 78 -6.57 10.85 -13.87
CA TYR A 78 -7.39 9.89 -14.60
C TYR A 78 -6.58 8.69 -15.11
N GLY A 79 -7.23 7.54 -15.15
CA GLY A 79 -6.65 6.27 -15.60
C GLY A 79 -5.97 5.53 -14.46
N SER A 80 -6.45 4.33 -14.15
CA SER A 80 -5.89 3.53 -13.06
C SER A 80 -4.65 2.77 -13.53
N ARG A 81 -3.49 3.44 -13.49
CA ARG A 81 -2.18 2.99 -14.01
C ARG A 81 -1.40 2.18 -12.96
N LEU A 82 -2.05 1.17 -12.38
CA LEU A 82 -1.48 0.40 -11.27
C LEU A 82 -0.10 -0.20 -11.59
N ALA A 83 0.12 -0.68 -12.83
CA ALA A 83 1.40 -1.19 -13.28
C ALA A 83 2.54 -0.18 -13.08
N GLU A 84 2.32 1.08 -13.49
CA GLU A 84 3.29 2.17 -13.33
C GLU A 84 3.51 2.54 -11.87
N GLY A 85 2.45 2.54 -11.06
CA GLY A 85 2.56 2.74 -9.63
C GLY A 85 3.47 1.70 -8.97
N VAL A 86 3.23 0.41 -9.26
CA VAL A 86 4.04 -0.69 -8.72
C VAL A 86 5.49 -0.57 -9.19
N HIS A 87 5.71 -0.36 -10.50
CA HIS A 87 7.05 -0.21 -11.07
C HIS A 87 7.81 1.00 -10.48
N ALA A 88 7.14 2.14 -10.32
CA ALA A 88 7.74 3.33 -9.73
C ALA A 88 8.13 3.11 -8.26
N VAL A 89 7.27 2.46 -7.47
CA VAL A 89 7.60 2.12 -6.08
C VAL A 89 8.81 1.18 -6.04
N HIS A 90 8.77 0.09 -6.78
CA HIS A 90 9.86 -0.89 -6.87
C HIS A 90 11.20 -0.24 -7.22
N THR A 91 11.25 0.58 -8.28
CA THR A 91 12.51 1.11 -8.80
C THR A 91 13.02 2.36 -8.10
N THR A 92 12.16 3.11 -7.40
CA THR A 92 12.53 4.42 -6.84
C THR A 92 12.50 4.51 -5.32
N ILE A 93 11.77 3.61 -4.64
CA ILE A 93 11.60 3.63 -3.18
C ILE A 93 12.44 2.54 -2.51
N TYR A 94 12.39 1.30 -3.01
CA TYR A 94 13.13 0.17 -2.43
C TYR A 94 14.57 0.11 -2.95
N ASN A 95 15.34 1.10 -2.53
CA ASN A 95 16.78 1.14 -2.74
C ASN A 95 17.44 1.93 -1.60
N GLY A 96 18.67 1.57 -1.24
CA GLY A 96 19.35 2.17 -0.09
C GLY A 96 19.54 3.70 -0.16
N SER A 97 19.46 4.31 -1.35
CA SER A 97 19.53 5.77 -1.51
C SER A 97 18.21 6.51 -1.26
N ALA A 98 17.11 5.76 -1.13
CA ALA A 98 15.76 6.24 -0.83
C ALA A 98 15.26 5.81 0.56
N GLY A 99 16.16 5.24 1.39
CA GLY A 99 15.87 4.87 2.78
C GLY A 99 15.48 3.41 3.01
N ASP A 100 15.56 2.54 2.01
CA ASP A 100 15.39 1.10 2.20
C ASP A 100 16.51 0.52 3.10
N ARG A 101 16.10 -0.30 4.07
CA ARG A 101 16.96 -0.90 5.08
C ARG A 101 17.38 -2.32 4.68
N PRO A 102 18.70 -2.60 4.64
CA PRO A 102 19.20 -3.94 4.38
C PRO A 102 18.64 -4.99 5.37
N GLY A 103 17.95 -6.00 4.84
CA GLY A 103 17.41 -7.12 5.62
C GLY A 103 16.10 -6.82 6.36
N VAL A 104 15.49 -5.67 6.14
CA VAL A 104 14.10 -5.38 6.53
C VAL A 104 13.19 -5.74 5.36
N GLN A 105 11.98 -6.22 5.64
CA GLN A 105 11.04 -6.63 4.61
C GLN A 105 10.36 -5.41 3.97
N ASP A 106 10.40 -5.36 2.64
CA ASP A 106 9.66 -4.39 1.83
C ASP A 106 8.23 -4.85 1.61
N VAL A 107 7.27 -3.95 1.87
CA VAL A 107 5.84 -4.24 1.75
C VAL A 107 5.12 -3.11 1.00
N ILE A 108 4.44 -3.44 -0.09
CA ILE A 108 3.49 -2.52 -0.74
C ILE A 108 2.08 -2.85 -0.24
N LEU A 109 1.43 -1.87 0.41
CA LEU A 109 0.01 -1.89 0.72
C LEU A 109 -0.75 -1.09 -0.35
N VAL A 110 -1.44 -1.79 -1.26
CA VAL A 110 -2.24 -1.17 -2.32
C VAL A 110 -3.64 -0.88 -1.80
N MET A 111 -4.04 0.40 -1.80
CA MET A 111 -5.40 0.84 -1.48
C MET A 111 -6.16 1.04 -2.79
N LEU A 112 -6.95 0.05 -3.20
CA LEU A 112 -7.57 -0.02 -4.53
C LEU A 112 -9.06 0.39 -4.47
N TYR A 113 -9.49 1.30 -5.34
CA TYR A 113 -10.89 1.76 -5.39
C TYR A 113 -11.66 1.34 -6.65
N THR A 114 -10.96 0.83 -7.66
CA THR A 114 -11.61 0.32 -8.88
C THR A 114 -11.02 -1.01 -9.34
N ASP A 115 -11.81 -1.80 -10.07
CA ASP A 115 -11.34 -2.92 -10.90
C ASP A 115 -11.13 -2.52 -12.37
N ASP A 116 -11.44 -1.27 -12.73
CA ASP A 116 -11.14 -0.65 -14.04
C ASP A 116 -9.66 -0.23 -14.12
N ILE A 117 -8.78 -1.24 -14.16
CA ILE A 117 -7.32 -1.09 -14.19
C ILE A 117 -6.82 -1.18 -15.63
N ILE A 118 -5.86 -0.32 -15.98
CA ILE A 118 -5.08 -0.48 -17.21
C ILE A 118 -4.12 -1.64 -16.98
N GLN A 119 -4.44 -2.81 -17.56
CA GLN A 119 -3.73 -4.06 -17.30
C GLN A 119 -2.45 -4.24 -18.12
N GLU A 120 -2.19 -3.38 -19.12
CA GLU A 120 -0.95 -3.44 -19.90
C GLU A 120 0.26 -3.37 -18.96
N SER A 121 1.16 -4.35 -19.09
CA SER A 121 2.37 -4.53 -18.25
C SER A 121 2.13 -4.73 -16.75
N LEU A 122 0.88 -4.93 -16.29
CA LEU A 122 0.58 -5.12 -14.88
C LEU A 122 1.21 -6.40 -14.32
N GLU A 123 1.05 -7.52 -15.02
CA GLU A 123 1.62 -8.81 -14.60
C GLU A 123 3.15 -8.74 -14.54
N ASP A 124 3.78 -8.16 -15.56
CA ASP A 124 5.24 -8.01 -15.62
C ASP A 124 5.76 -7.14 -14.46
N SER A 125 5.17 -5.95 -14.26
CA SER A 125 5.59 -5.02 -13.21
C SER A 125 5.43 -5.62 -11.81
N VAL A 126 4.35 -6.37 -11.60
CA VAL A 126 4.10 -7.07 -10.33
C VAL A 126 5.06 -8.24 -10.14
N ALA A 127 5.30 -9.03 -11.19
CA ALA A 127 6.20 -10.18 -11.14
C ALA A 127 7.64 -9.73 -10.84
N GLU A 128 8.11 -8.65 -11.49
CA GLU A 128 9.42 -8.05 -11.23
C GLU A 128 9.55 -7.64 -9.76
N ALA A 129 8.59 -6.85 -9.24
CA ALA A 129 8.61 -6.42 -7.84
C ALA A 129 8.63 -7.60 -6.86
N LYS A 130 7.77 -8.60 -7.07
CA LYS A 130 7.73 -9.81 -6.23
C LYS A 130 9.02 -10.63 -6.31
N SER A 131 9.63 -10.72 -7.49
CA SER A 131 10.87 -11.47 -7.69
C SER A 131 12.07 -10.86 -6.96
N ASP A 132 12.05 -9.53 -6.75
CA ASP A 132 13.02 -8.79 -5.94
C ASP A 132 12.69 -8.82 -4.43
N GLY A 133 11.70 -9.62 -4.02
CA GLY A 133 11.38 -9.85 -2.61
C GLY A 133 10.38 -8.86 -2.02
N ILE A 134 9.80 -7.96 -2.83
CA ILE A 134 8.76 -7.04 -2.36
C ILE A 134 7.46 -7.79 -2.15
N HIS A 135 6.88 -7.67 -0.96
CA HIS A 135 5.62 -8.31 -0.64
C HIS A 135 4.44 -7.37 -0.92
N ILE A 136 3.44 -7.81 -1.69
CA ILE A 136 2.30 -6.97 -2.07
C ILE A 136 1.03 -7.44 -1.37
N ILE A 137 0.38 -6.52 -0.65
CA ILE A 137 -0.91 -6.68 0.02
C ILE A 137 -1.88 -5.69 -0.62
N ALA A 138 -3.16 -6.07 -0.76
CA ALA A 138 -4.16 -5.16 -1.33
C ALA A 138 -5.43 -5.09 -0.49
N VAL A 139 -5.96 -3.87 -0.35
CA VAL A 139 -7.25 -3.56 0.26
C VAL A 139 -8.16 -2.99 -0.83
N GLY A 140 -9.18 -3.74 -1.24
CA GLY A 140 -10.21 -3.27 -2.18
C GLY A 140 -11.33 -2.53 -1.45
N ILE A 141 -11.66 -1.32 -1.86
CA ILE A 141 -12.67 -0.46 -1.21
C ILE A 141 -13.94 -0.37 -2.07
N ARG A 142 -15.09 -0.72 -1.50
CA ARG A 142 -16.44 -0.77 -2.13
C ARG A 142 -16.57 -1.77 -3.28
N THR A 143 -17.01 -2.99 -2.97
CA THR A 143 -17.20 -4.01 -4.00
C THR A 143 -18.69 -4.21 -4.34
N ARG A 144 -19.10 -3.77 -5.54
CA ARG A 144 -20.38 -4.15 -6.18
C ARG A 144 -20.20 -4.82 -7.55
N SER A 145 -18.96 -5.06 -7.98
CA SER A 145 -18.63 -5.77 -9.22
C SER A 145 -17.90 -7.07 -8.94
N ASN A 146 -17.98 -8.00 -9.88
CA ASN A 146 -17.46 -9.36 -9.75
C ASN A 146 -16.00 -9.49 -10.22
N HIS A 147 -15.33 -8.41 -10.63
CA HIS A 147 -14.03 -8.47 -11.33
C HIS A 147 -12.82 -8.15 -10.43
N TRP A 148 -13.05 -7.66 -9.22
CA TRP A 148 -12.00 -7.37 -8.23
C TRP A 148 -11.13 -8.57 -7.89
N GLN A 149 -11.72 -9.77 -7.81
CA GLN A 149 -10.97 -10.97 -7.45
C GLN A 149 -9.85 -11.25 -8.46
N ASN A 150 -10.09 -10.98 -9.75
CA ASN A 150 -9.07 -11.18 -10.78
C ASN A 150 -7.91 -10.19 -10.59
N ILE A 151 -8.21 -8.90 -10.44
CA ILE A 151 -7.18 -7.88 -10.23
C ILE A 151 -6.41 -8.13 -8.93
N LEU A 152 -7.09 -8.41 -7.83
CA LEU A 152 -6.44 -8.69 -6.54
C LEU A 152 -5.54 -9.93 -6.64
N ASN A 153 -6.00 -11.01 -7.28
CA ASN A 153 -5.19 -12.21 -7.49
C ASN A 153 -3.95 -11.95 -8.36
N MET A 154 -4.04 -11.04 -9.33
CA MET A 154 -2.88 -10.67 -10.16
C MET A 154 -1.82 -9.94 -9.32
N ILE A 155 -2.22 -9.05 -8.41
CA ILE A 155 -1.29 -8.11 -7.77
C ILE A 155 -0.70 -8.59 -6.44
N VAL A 156 -1.45 -9.30 -5.60
CA VAL A 156 -0.96 -9.64 -4.25
C VAL A 156 0.03 -10.79 -4.27
N SER A 157 0.92 -10.83 -3.27
CA SER A 157 1.82 -11.97 -3.06
C SER A 157 1.08 -13.23 -2.62
N GLU A 158 1.70 -14.39 -2.83
CA GLU A 158 1.18 -15.67 -2.33
C GLU A 158 1.37 -15.80 -0.79
N PRO A 159 0.49 -16.52 -0.08
CA PRO A 159 -0.79 -17.06 -0.54
C PRO A 159 -1.81 -15.95 -0.83
N LEU A 160 -2.51 -16.02 -1.96
CA LEU A 160 -3.41 -14.93 -2.40
C LEU A 160 -4.45 -14.53 -1.34
N GLU A 161 -5.10 -15.51 -0.72
CA GLU A 161 -6.14 -15.32 0.30
C GLU A 161 -5.66 -14.63 1.58
N ASP A 162 -4.37 -14.74 1.89
CA ASP A 162 -3.79 -14.15 3.10
C ASP A 162 -3.42 -12.68 2.91
N ASN A 163 -3.34 -12.20 1.66
CA ASN A 163 -2.82 -10.88 1.29
C ASN A 163 -3.87 -9.96 0.66
N GLN A 164 -5.14 -10.35 0.71
CA GLN A 164 -6.27 -9.58 0.20
C GLN A 164 -7.24 -9.25 1.32
N LEU A 165 -7.69 -8.00 1.36
CA LEU A 165 -8.74 -7.53 2.25
C LEU A 165 -9.76 -6.71 1.46
N ILE A 166 -11.02 -6.76 1.90
CA ILE A 166 -12.11 -6.00 1.28
C ILE A 166 -12.76 -5.11 2.33
N ALA A 167 -12.70 -3.81 2.10
CA ALA A 167 -13.45 -2.81 2.84
C ALA A 167 -14.78 -2.53 2.13
N THR A 168 -15.89 -2.68 2.85
CA THR A 168 -17.24 -2.46 2.28
C THR A 168 -17.54 -0.99 1.97
N SER A 169 -16.80 -0.08 2.61
CA SER A 169 -16.91 1.38 2.50
C SER A 169 -15.58 2.04 2.87
N TYR A 170 -15.46 3.35 2.71
CA TYR A 170 -14.30 4.09 3.19
C TYR A 170 -14.24 4.11 4.72
N GLU A 171 -15.40 4.30 5.35
CA GLU A 171 -15.59 4.34 6.79
C GLU A 171 -15.15 3.03 7.46
N ALA A 172 -15.41 1.89 6.81
CA ALA A 172 -14.98 0.58 7.31
C ALA A 172 -13.46 0.47 7.49
N LEU A 173 -12.65 1.26 6.77
CA LEU A 173 -11.19 1.25 6.92
C LEU A 173 -10.75 1.67 8.34
N LEU A 174 -11.55 2.48 9.03
CA LEU A 174 -11.24 2.92 10.40
C LEU A 174 -11.29 1.76 11.41
N ASP A 175 -12.05 0.71 11.11
CA ASP A 175 -12.22 -0.45 11.98
C ASP A 175 -11.37 -1.67 11.53
N MET A 176 -10.71 -1.59 10.37
CA MET A 176 -9.91 -2.68 9.78
C MET A 176 -8.42 -2.61 10.13
N ASP A 177 -8.04 -1.68 11.00
CA ASP A 177 -6.65 -1.40 11.34
C ASP A 177 -5.92 -2.64 11.88
N LYS A 178 -6.61 -3.45 12.67
CA LYS A 178 -6.11 -4.71 13.22
C LYS A 178 -5.89 -5.74 12.12
N GLU A 179 -6.87 -5.98 11.26
CA GLU A 179 -6.82 -6.98 10.19
C GLU A 179 -5.68 -6.66 9.22
N ILE A 180 -5.57 -5.41 8.78
CA ILE A 180 -4.51 -4.95 7.87
C ILE A 180 -3.14 -5.11 8.55
N ALA A 181 -2.99 -4.67 9.81
CA ALA A 181 -1.73 -4.81 10.53
C ALA A 181 -1.33 -6.28 10.73
N GLU A 182 -2.27 -7.19 10.97
CA GLU A 182 -1.97 -8.61 11.10
C GLU A 182 -1.54 -9.24 9.76
N VAL A 183 -2.09 -8.80 8.62
CA VAL A 183 -1.59 -9.23 7.30
C VAL A 183 -0.15 -8.78 7.10
N ILE A 184 0.17 -7.51 7.39
CA ILE A 184 1.54 -6.97 7.28
C ILE A 184 2.50 -7.70 8.23
N LYS A 185 2.08 -7.99 9.46
CA LYS A 185 2.92 -8.74 10.41
C LYS A 185 3.23 -10.15 9.92
N ARG A 186 2.31 -10.81 9.23
CA ARG A 186 2.56 -12.13 8.63
C ARG A 186 3.59 -12.05 7.50
N SER A 187 3.56 -11.00 6.67
CA SER A 187 4.51 -10.87 5.56
C SER A 187 5.94 -10.60 6.01
N ILE A 188 6.15 -10.07 7.22
CA ILE A 188 7.49 -9.81 7.75
C ILE A 188 7.99 -10.92 8.69
N SER A 189 7.15 -11.90 9.06
CA SER A 189 7.44 -12.96 10.05
C SER A 189 8.28 -14.11 9.49
#